data_AF-A0A0Q7QIL7-F1
#
_entry.id   AF-A0A0Q7QIL7-F1
#
_cell.length_a   1.000
_cell.length_b   1.000
_cell.length_c   1.000
_cell.angle_alpha   90.00
_cell.angle_beta   90.00
_cell.angle_gamma   90.00
#
_symmetry.space_group_name_H-M   'P 1'
#
loop_
_entity.id
_entity.type
_entity.pdbx_description
1 polymer ?
#
loop_
_entity_poly.entity_id
_entity_poly.type
_entity_poly.pdbx_seq_one_letter_code
_entity_poly.pdbx_strand_id
1 'polypeptide(L)' 'MICLLAIVLMMLVIVLLAAVVVLYVAFPHRGEDLPAVPWVGTALRKGVDAMPTLDEEAADARR' A
#
# COMPACT_ATOMS: atom_id res chain seq x y z
N MET A 1 3.89 -29.78 19.56
CA MET A 1 4.88 -28.80 19.06
C MET A 1 4.41 -28.07 17.80
N ILE A 2 3.92 -28.77 16.77
CA ILE A 2 3.41 -28.17 15.51
C ILE A 2 2.33 -27.08 15.74
N CYS A 3 1.37 -27.29 16.64
CA CYS A 3 0.32 -26.30 16.90
C CYS A 3 0.85 -24.97 17.46
N LEU A 4 1.84 -25.02 18.36
CA LEU A 4 2.43 -23.82 18.96
C LEU A 4 3.22 -23.03 17.91
N LEU A 5 3.96 -23.72 17.04
CA LEU A 5 4.65 -23.10 15.92
C LEU A 5 3.68 -22.39 14.97
N ALA A 6 2.55 -23.03 14.63
CA ALA A 6 1.54 -22.43 13.76
C ALA A 6 0.93 -21.16 14.37
N ILE A 7 0.65 -21.15 15.68
CA ILE A 7 0.14 -19.97 16.39
C ILE A 7 1.15 -18.83 16.34
N VAL A 8 2.42 -19.10 16.67
CA VAL A 8 3.48 -18.08 16.66
C VAL A 8 3.66 -17.50 15.26
N LEU A 9 3.68 -18.35 14.22
CA LEU A 9 3.71 -17.92 12.82
C LEU A 9 2.56 -17.00 12.48
N MET A 10 1.34 -17.37 12.88
CA MET A 10 0.16 -16.57 12.55
C MET A 10 0.14 -15.23 13.29
N MET A 11 0.59 -15.19 14.55
CA MET A 11 0.77 -13.92 15.26
C MET A 11 1.80 -13.02 14.57
N LEU A 12 2.92 -13.59 14.10
CA LEU A 12 3.91 -12.85 13.32
C LEU A 12 3.33 -12.29 12.03
N VAL A 13 2.53 -13.08 11.30
CA VAL A 13 1.85 -12.62 10.07
C VAL A 13 0.92 -11.45 10.37
N ILE A 14 0.15 -11.52 11.45
CA ILE A 14 -0.78 -10.44 11.85
C ILE A 14 -0.01 -9.17 12.20
N VAL A 15 1.07 -9.27 12.99
CA VAL A 15 1.93 -8.14 13.35
C VAL A 15 2.55 -7.51 12.10
N LEU A 16 3.02 -8.34 11.17
CA LEU A 16 3.58 -7.89 9.90
C LEU A 16 2.53 -7.11 9.09
N LEU A 17 1.31 -7.64 8.98
CA LEU A 17 0.21 -6.98 8.28
C LEU A 17 -0.11 -5.62 8.92
N ALA A 18 -0.18 -5.56 10.26
CA ALA A 18 -0.44 -4.33 10.98
C ALA A 18 0.66 -3.28 10.72
N ALA A 19 1.93 -3.69 10.74
CA ALA A 19 3.04 -2.80 10.42
C ALA A 19 2.95 -2.26 8.99
N VAL A 20 2.58 -3.09 8.02
CA VAL A 20 2.36 -2.68 6.62
C VAL A 20 1.26 -1.62 6.53
N VAL A 21 0.13 -1.82 7.22
CA VAL A 21 -0.97 -0.84 7.23
C VAL A 21 -0.53 0.50 7.82
N VAL A 22 0.17 0.49 8.95
CA VAL A 22 0.67 1.72 9.59
C VAL A 22 1.66 2.44 8.68
N LEU A 23 2.59 1.71 8.06
CA LEU A 23 3.56 2.28 7.12
C LEU A 23 2.86 2.91 5.91
N TYR A 24 1.83 2.26 5.35
CA TYR A 24 1.06 2.79 4.24
C TYR A 24 0.33 4.10 4.61
N VAL A 25 -0.32 4.12 5.77
CA VAL A 25 -1.04 5.31 6.24
C VAL A 25 -0.07 6.45 6.58
N ALA A 26 1.10 6.15 7.14
CA ALA A 26 2.07 7.16 7.54
C ALA A 26 2.75 7.84 6.34
N PHE A 27 3.15 7.08 5.32
CA PHE A 27 3.95 7.57 4.20
C PHE A 27 3.13 7.73 2.89
N PRO A 28 2.78 6.66 2.15
CA PRO A 28 2.19 6.78 0.83
C PRO A 28 0.78 7.38 0.83
N HIS A 29 0.00 7.30 1.90
CA HIS A 29 -1.29 8.00 1.97
C HIS A 29 -1.13 9.53 1.89
N ARG A 30 0.03 10.07 2.32
CA ARG A 30 0.35 11.51 2.24
C ARG A 30 1.14 11.90 1.00
N GLY A 31 1.44 10.94 0.11
CA GLY A 31 2.36 11.14 -1.01
C GLY A 31 3.84 11.24 -0.58
N GLU A 32 4.18 10.87 0.65
CA GLU A 32 5.57 10.81 1.12
C GLU A 32 6.17 9.42 0.85
N ASP A 33 7.43 9.37 0.42
CA ASP A 33 8.16 8.13 0.18
C ASP A 33 8.55 7.44 1.50
N LEU A 34 8.53 6.09 1.52
CA LEU A 34 8.98 5.33 2.70
C LEU A 34 10.49 5.51 2.91
N PRO A 35 10.95 5.97 4.09
CA PRO A 35 12.35 6.34 4.34
C PRO A 35 13.31 5.14 4.28
N ALA A 36 12.84 3.93 4.55
CA ALA A 36 13.67 2.73 4.54
C ALA A 36 13.63 1.97 3.21
N VAL A 37 12.68 2.28 2.32
CA VAL A 37 12.42 1.46 1.12
C VAL A 37 12.00 2.35 -0.07
N PRO A 38 12.90 3.20 -0.58
CA PRO A 38 12.58 4.17 -1.64
C PRO A 38 12.09 3.51 -2.94
N TRP A 39 12.46 2.25 -3.20
CA TRP A 39 12.00 1.52 -4.38
C TRP A 39 10.50 1.18 -4.35
N VAL A 40 9.87 1.11 -3.16
CA VAL A 40 8.43 0.88 -3.03
C VAL A 40 7.64 2.09 -3.54
N GLY A 41 8.10 3.30 -3.24
CA GLY A 41 7.52 4.54 -3.78
C GLY A 41 7.61 4.58 -5.31
N THR A 42 8.75 4.17 -5.86
CA THR A 42 8.94 4.10 -7.32
C THR A 42 8.00 3.08 -7.98
N ALA A 43 7.81 1.91 -7.37
CA ALA A 43 6.91 0.87 -7.88
C ALA A 43 5.43 1.29 -7.82
N LEU A 44 5.01 1.93 -6.72
CA LEU A 44 3.66 2.47 -6.57
C LEU A 44 3.39 3.59 -7.59
N ARG A 45 4.33 4.53 -7.74
CA ARG A 45 4.22 5.65 -8.69
C ARG A 45 4.09 5.16 -10.13
N LYS A 46 4.87 4.15 -10.51
CA LYS A 46 4.76 3.51 -11.81
C LYS A 46 3.41 2.80 -12.02
N GLY A 47 2.82 2.26 -10.95
CA GLY A 47 1.48 1.68 -10.98
C GLY A 47 0.38 2.72 -11.16
N VAL A 48 0.50 3.88 -10.49
CA VAL A 48 -0.42 5.02 -10.64
C VAL A 48 -0.32 5.62 -12.04
N ASP A 49 0.90 5.85 -12.55
CA ASP A 49 1.12 6.39 -13.90
C ASP A 49 0.60 5.45 -15.01
N ALA A 50 0.49 4.14 -14.72
CA ALA A 50 -0.06 3.14 -15.64
C ALA A 50 -1.59 3.03 -15.57
N MET A 51 -2.25 3.66 -14.59
CA MET A 51 -3.70 3.68 -14.54
C MET A 51 -4.25 4.74 -15.50
N PRO A 52 -5.23 4.39 -16.35
CA PRO A 52 -5.96 5.39 -17.12
C PRO A 52 -6.68 6.33 -16.15
N THR A 53 -6.32 7.61 -16.17
CA THR A 53 -6.99 8.63 -15.38
C THR A 53 -8.40 8.84 -15.93
N LEU A 54 -9.40 8.91 -15.05
CA LEU A 54 -10.75 9.32 -15.45
C LEU A 54 -10.70 10.81 -15.76
N ASP A 55 -10.90 11.16 -17.03
CA ASP A 55 -10.98 12.55 -17.49
C ASP A 55 -12.28 13.17 -16.95
N GLU A 56 -12.20 14.00 -15.91
CA GLU A 56 -13.38 14.68 -15.33
C GLU A 56 -14.07 15.59 -16.36
N GLU A 57 -13.33 16.07 -17.38
CA GLU A 57 -13.87 16.87 -18.48
C GLU A 57 -14.88 16.09 -19.34
N ALA A 58 -14.77 14.76 -19.43
CA ALA A 58 -15.73 13.92 -20.14
C ALA A 58 -17.02 13.66 -19.33
N ALA A 59 -16.95 13.78 -18.01
CA ALA A 59 -18.10 13.57 -17.11
C ALA A 59 -19.01 14.81 -17.03
N ASP A 60 -18.44 16.01 -17.09
CA ASP A 60 -19.18 17.28 -16.99
C ASP A 60 -19.85 17.68 -18.31
N ALA A 61 -19.31 17.26 -19.45
CA ALA A 61 -19.91 17.50 -20.78
C ALA A 61 -21.25 16.76 -21.03
N ARG A 62 -21.71 15.92 -20.09
CA ARG A 62 -22.93 15.10 -20.19
C ARG A 62 -24.01 15.49 -19.17
N ARG A 63 -23.88 16.63 -18.50
CA ARG A 63 -24.85 17.16 -17.53
C ARG A 63 -25.39 18.52 -17.97
#